data_AF-A0A7S2E494-F1
#
_entry.id   AF-A0A7S2E494-F1
#
_cell.length_a   1.000
_cell.length_b   1.000
_cell.length_c   1.000
_cell.angle_alpha   90.00
_cell.angle_beta   90.00
_cell.angle_gamma   90.00
#
_symmetry.space_group_name_H-M   'P 1'
#
loop_
_entity.id
_entity.type
_entity.pdbx_description
1 polymer ?
#
loop_
_entity_poly.entity_id
_entity_poly.type
_entity_poly.pdbx_seq_one_letter_code
_entity_poly.pdbx_strand_id
1 'polypeptide(L)'
;TVHGPRTDHNPWGRTDKSFTGPIFGYKAVQIGAWRIRQIDSTNLSISHKNGNVLRIFRSDGTVHGNVPAFNGWNTELGDPGCAYLSERYLQIGEWRFGEFDSTDLIVSHRAGKTSQIYKSDGAVNPFLRIDSTSSGPRTDFNSWTIPDGSVLQGSSNNCPVDKPDVLQIGANWKVGAISTNKDHLSVASVDYAVAIYREDDTVHGPRTDHNPWGRTDKSFTGPIFGYKAVQIGAWRIRQID
;
A
#
# COMPACT_ATOMS: atom_id res chain seq x y z
N THR A 1 2.51 18.53 -25.46
CA THR A 1 3.86 17.92 -25.50
C THR A 1 4.26 17.53 -24.09
N VAL A 2 4.56 16.25 -23.85
CA VAL A 2 5.23 15.85 -22.60
C VAL A 2 6.69 16.19 -22.81
N HIS A 3 7.18 17.21 -22.11
CA HIS A 3 8.60 17.54 -22.11
C HIS A 3 9.33 16.50 -21.26
N GLY A 4 10.53 16.10 -21.67
CA GLY A 4 11.39 15.18 -20.92
C GLY A 4 11.68 15.67 -19.49
N PRO A 5 12.39 14.88 -18.68
CA PRO A 5 12.71 15.26 -17.30
C PRO A 5 13.30 16.68 -17.26
N ARG A 6 12.75 17.53 -16.38
CA ARG A 6 13.18 18.94 -16.21
C ARG A 6 13.63 19.19 -14.79
N THR A 7 14.62 20.05 -14.61
CA THR A 7 15.22 20.38 -13.31
C THR A 7 14.66 21.66 -12.67
N ASP A 8 14.00 22.51 -13.47
CA ASP A 8 13.44 23.81 -13.10
C ASP A 8 12.16 23.74 -12.26
N HIS A 9 11.47 22.60 -12.28
CA HIS A 9 10.27 22.33 -11.46
C HIS A 9 10.52 21.28 -10.37
N ASN A 10 11.68 21.36 -9.71
CA ASN A 10 12.07 20.46 -8.65
C ASN A 10 11.72 21.03 -7.26
N PRO A 11 10.92 20.34 -6.42
CA PRO A 11 10.60 20.82 -5.07
C PRO A 11 11.82 20.98 -4.15
N TRP A 12 12.96 20.33 -4.42
CA TRP A 12 14.21 20.52 -3.67
C TRP A 12 14.86 21.89 -3.90
N GLY A 13 14.57 22.55 -5.02
CA GLY A 13 15.10 23.89 -5.34
C GLY A 13 14.32 25.03 -4.68
N ARG A 14 13.24 24.71 -3.94
CA ARG A 14 12.43 25.73 -3.26
C ARG A 14 13.08 26.21 -1.97
N THR A 15 13.18 27.54 -1.84
CA THR A 15 13.65 28.23 -0.63
C THR A 15 12.52 28.94 0.13
N ASP A 16 11.31 28.95 -0.43
CA ASP A 16 10.11 29.56 0.13
C ASP A 16 9.49 28.72 1.25
N LYS A 17 9.72 29.11 2.51
CA LYS A 17 9.17 28.45 3.72
C LYS A 17 7.69 28.75 3.99
N SER A 18 6.97 29.41 3.07
CA SER A 18 5.63 29.95 3.32
C SER A 18 4.49 28.94 3.14
N PHE A 19 4.78 27.66 2.96
CA PHE A 19 3.75 26.63 2.79
C PHE A 19 3.39 25.97 4.12
N THR A 20 2.10 25.92 4.42
CA THR A 20 1.54 24.92 5.32
C THR A 20 1.85 23.53 4.75
N GLY A 21 2.36 22.63 5.61
CA GLY A 21 2.67 21.25 5.24
C GLY A 21 1.46 20.47 4.70
N PRO A 22 1.66 19.20 4.29
CA PRO A 22 0.58 18.37 3.80
C PRO A 22 -0.52 18.21 4.86
N ILE A 23 -1.78 18.27 4.42
CA ILE A 23 -2.95 18.03 5.27
C ILE A 23 -3.54 16.68 4.88
N PHE A 24 -3.68 15.79 5.86
CA PHE A 24 -4.28 14.47 5.67
C PHE A 24 -5.78 14.52 5.96
N GLY A 25 -6.57 13.92 5.08
CA GLY A 25 -8.01 13.75 5.22
C GLY A 25 -8.42 12.28 5.20
N TYR A 26 -9.70 12.02 4.95
CA TYR A 26 -10.19 10.66 4.78
C TYR A 26 -9.82 10.13 3.40
N LYS A 27 -8.90 9.16 3.34
CA LYS A 27 -8.34 8.59 2.10
C LYS A 27 -7.84 9.66 1.12
N ALA A 28 -7.25 10.72 1.65
CA ALA A 28 -6.79 11.85 0.87
C ALA A 28 -5.59 12.57 1.51
N VAL A 29 -4.74 13.16 0.67
CA VAL A 29 -3.70 14.11 1.06
C VAL A 29 -3.88 15.39 0.24
N GLN A 30 -3.88 16.53 0.91
CA GLN A 30 -3.94 17.85 0.30
C GLN A 30 -2.59 18.57 0.45
N ILE A 31 -2.08 19.12 -0.66
CA ILE A 31 -0.85 19.92 -0.71
C ILE A 31 -1.19 21.21 -1.45
N GLY A 32 -1.42 22.29 -0.70
CA GLY A 32 -1.92 23.55 -1.26
C GLY A 32 -3.21 23.35 -2.05
N ALA A 33 -3.19 23.65 -3.34
CA ALA A 33 -4.32 23.52 -4.26
C ALA A 33 -4.48 22.12 -4.90
N TRP A 34 -3.64 21.16 -4.50
CA TRP A 34 -3.61 19.80 -5.05
C TRP A 34 -4.16 18.80 -4.06
N ARG A 35 -4.84 17.76 -4.57
CA ARG A 35 -5.26 16.59 -3.79
C ARG A 35 -4.88 15.30 -4.48
N ILE A 36 -4.33 14.37 -3.70
CA ILE A 36 -4.24 12.95 -4.03
C ILE A 36 -5.31 12.23 -3.23
N ARG A 37 -6.27 11.59 -3.88
CA ARG A 37 -7.45 11.03 -3.20
C ARG A 37 -7.93 9.73 -3.83
N GLN A 38 -8.26 8.75 -3.00
CA GLN A 38 -9.05 7.60 -3.44
C GLN A 38 -10.49 8.04 -3.63
N ILE A 39 -10.99 7.95 -4.86
CA ILE A 39 -12.37 8.32 -5.21
C ILE A 39 -13.32 7.19 -4.86
N ASP A 40 -12.93 5.95 -5.17
CA ASP A 40 -13.66 4.71 -4.89
C ASP A 40 -12.65 3.55 -4.77
N SER A 41 -13.10 2.30 -4.60
CA SER A 41 -12.20 1.12 -4.47
C SER A 41 -11.36 0.83 -5.72
N THR A 42 -11.66 1.48 -6.85
CA THR A 42 -11.02 1.23 -8.14
C THR A 42 -10.21 2.41 -8.65
N ASN A 43 -10.43 3.63 -8.16
CA ASN A 43 -9.83 4.85 -8.71
C ASN A 43 -9.13 5.70 -7.63
N LEU A 44 -7.86 6.02 -7.88
CA LEU A 44 -7.09 7.04 -7.17
C LEU A 44 -6.80 8.20 -8.12
N SER A 45 -7.01 9.44 -7.67
CA SER A 45 -6.82 10.64 -8.50
C SER A 45 -5.73 11.56 -7.96
N ILE A 46 -5.04 12.24 -8.87
CA ILE A 46 -4.27 13.46 -8.60
C ILE A 46 -5.01 14.61 -9.28
N SER A 47 -5.51 15.55 -8.49
CA SER A 47 -6.44 16.59 -8.95
C SER A 47 -6.10 17.97 -8.39
N HIS A 48 -6.48 19.00 -9.12
CA HIS A 48 -6.33 20.39 -8.73
C HIS A 48 -7.69 21.01 -8.40
N LYS A 49 -7.72 22.00 -7.50
CA LYS A 49 -8.94 22.67 -7.01
C LYS A 49 -9.80 23.32 -8.10
N ASN A 50 -9.24 23.54 -9.29
CA ASN A 50 -9.94 24.16 -10.42
C ASN A 50 -10.77 23.16 -11.26
N GLY A 51 -10.94 21.93 -10.80
CA GLY A 51 -11.72 20.91 -11.52
C GLY A 51 -10.88 19.97 -12.39
N ASN A 52 -9.60 20.25 -12.65
CA ASN A 52 -8.76 19.38 -13.47
C ASN A 52 -8.27 18.15 -12.71
N VAL A 53 -8.37 16.98 -13.36
CA VAL A 53 -7.75 15.73 -12.92
C VAL A 53 -6.54 15.48 -13.81
N LEU A 54 -5.35 15.44 -13.22
CA LEU A 54 -4.11 15.22 -13.98
C LEU A 54 -3.89 13.75 -14.29
N ARG A 55 -4.24 12.89 -13.33
CA ARG A 55 -3.99 11.46 -13.42
C ARG A 55 -4.99 10.68 -12.59
N ILE A 56 -5.43 9.56 -13.15
CA ILE A 56 -6.25 8.56 -12.46
C ILE A 56 -5.50 7.25 -12.55
N PHE A 57 -5.21 6.63 -11.40
CA PHE A 57 -4.68 5.28 -11.31
C PHE A 57 -5.84 4.33 -11.04
N ARG A 58 -5.91 3.23 -11.79
CA ARG A 58 -6.98 2.24 -11.69
C ARG A 58 -6.50 0.95 -11.07
N SER A 59 -7.36 0.30 -10.29
CA SER A 59 -7.03 -0.92 -9.54
C SER A 59 -6.69 -2.10 -10.46
N ASP A 60 -7.14 -2.04 -11.71
CA ASP A 60 -6.73 -2.95 -12.79
C ASP A 60 -5.28 -2.70 -13.26
N GLY A 61 -4.66 -1.62 -12.80
CA GLY A 61 -3.31 -1.18 -13.12
C GLY A 61 -3.23 -0.19 -14.27
N THR A 62 -4.32 0.17 -14.94
CA THR A 62 -4.27 1.19 -16.01
C THR A 62 -4.19 2.62 -15.45
N VAL A 63 -3.79 3.58 -16.31
CA VAL A 63 -3.65 5.00 -15.97
C VAL A 63 -4.42 5.86 -16.97
N HIS A 64 -5.29 6.73 -16.47
CA HIS A 64 -6.16 7.59 -17.27
C HIS A 64 -5.84 9.07 -17.05
N GLY A 65 -6.25 9.89 -18.03
CA GLY A 65 -6.10 11.35 -18.02
C GLY A 65 -7.27 12.07 -17.35
N ASN A 66 -7.57 13.28 -17.84
CA ASN A 66 -8.56 14.16 -17.21
C ASN A 66 -9.99 13.68 -17.38
N VAL A 67 -10.64 13.30 -16.27
CA VAL A 67 -12.06 13.00 -16.19
C VAL A 67 -12.62 13.73 -14.95
N PRO A 68 -13.37 14.82 -15.11
CA PRO A 68 -13.79 15.69 -13.99
C PRO A 68 -14.57 14.99 -12.87
N ALA A 69 -15.29 13.91 -13.18
CA ALA A 69 -16.02 13.14 -12.18
C ALA A 69 -15.10 12.51 -11.10
N PHE A 70 -13.84 12.23 -11.45
CA PHE A 70 -12.83 11.69 -10.55
C PHE A 70 -11.99 12.77 -9.85
N ASN A 71 -12.50 13.99 -9.73
CA ASN A 71 -11.79 15.06 -9.04
C ASN A 71 -11.90 14.89 -7.51
N GLY A 72 -10.74 14.92 -6.83
CA GLY A 72 -10.64 14.80 -5.36
C GLY A 72 -11.19 15.99 -4.57
N TRP A 73 -11.62 17.06 -5.26
CA TRP A 73 -12.32 18.21 -4.71
C TRP A 73 -13.84 18.12 -4.80
N ASN A 74 -14.38 17.08 -5.47
CA ASN A 74 -15.84 16.85 -5.55
C ASN A 74 -16.46 16.48 -4.19
N THR A 75 -15.62 16.20 -3.18
CA THR A 75 -16.03 16.01 -1.79
C THR A 75 -15.12 16.81 -0.86
N GLU A 76 -15.60 17.02 0.36
CA GLU A 76 -14.77 17.55 1.44
C GLU A 76 -13.57 16.64 1.73
N LEU A 77 -12.53 17.22 2.34
CA LEU A 77 -11.31 16.48 2.69
C LEU A 77 -11.59 15.42 3.78
N GLY A 78 -12.53 15.71 4.68
CA GLY A 78 -12.88 14.86 5.82
C GLY A 78 -11.81 14.83 6.91
N ASP A 79 -12.15 14.22 8.04
CA ASP A 79 -11.20 14.01 9.13
C ASP A 79 -10.09 13.04 8.74
N PRO A 80 -8.87 13.18 9.29
CA PRO A 80 -7.75 12.28 9.00
C PRO A 80 -8.10 10.81 9.24
N GLY A 81 -8.06 10.00 8.19
CA GLY A 81 -8.32 8.57 8.29
C GLY A 81 -7.92 7.82 7.04
N CYS A 82 -7.31 6.66 7.21
CA CYS A 82 -6.85 5.80 6.13
C CYS A 82 -5.99 6.54 5.09
N ALA A 83 -5.19 7.51 5.54
CA ALA A 83 -4.21 8.21 4.73
C ALA A 83 -3.04 8.57 5.65
N TYR A 84 -1.86 8.02 5.39
CA TYR A 84 -0.72 8.19 6.27
C TYR A 84 0.61 7.95 5.55
N LEU A 85 1.65 8.62 6.04
CA LEU A 85 3.02 8.45 5.62
C LEU A 85 3.75 7.50 6.59
N SER A 86 4.50 6.55 6.05
CA SER A 86 5.54 5.79 6.74
C SER A 86 6.92 6.18 6.21
N GLU A 87 7.97 5.56 6.74
CA GLU A 87 9.34 5.76 6.24
C GLU A 87 9.50 5.44 4.74
N ARG A 88 8.73 4.48 4.22
CA ARG A 88 8.92 3.96 2.85
C ARG A 88 7.73 4.12 1.92
N TYR A 89 6.57 4.54 2.43
CA TYR A 89 5.40 4.71 1.59
C TYR A 89 4.42 5.75 2.13
N LEU A 90 3.69 6.37 1.22
CA LEU A 90 2.44 7.08 1.49
C LEU A 90 1.28 6.15 1.15
N GLN A 91 0.49 5.77 2.15
CA GLN A 91 -0.76 5.02 1.95
C GLN A 91 -1.94 5.99 1.87
N ILE A 92 -2.83 5.76 0.89
CA ILE A 92 -4.08 6.48 0.69
C ILE A 92 -5.15 5.44 0.40
N GLY A 93 -5.90 5.05 1.42
CA GLY A 93 -6.89 4.01 1.28
C GLY A 93 -6.25 2.67 0.93
N GLU A 94 -6.67 2.14 -0.22
CA GLU A 94 -6.23 0.88 -0.82
C GLU A 94 -5.04 1.05 -1.77
N TRP A 95 -4.43 2.24 -1.76
CA TRP A 95 -3.34 2.63 -2.63
C TRP A 95 -2.08 2.98 -1.84
N ARG A 96 -0.92 2.71 -2.43
CA ARG A 96 0.38 3.14 -1.90
C ARG A 96 1.20 3.80 -3.00
N PHE A 97 1.83 4.92 -2.65
CA PHE A 97 3.04 5.43 -3.30
C PHE A 97 4.21 4.95 -2.44
N GLY A 98 4.95 3.94 -2.90
CA GLY A 98 6.01 3.32 -2.10
C GLY A 98 7.35 3.34 -2.81
N GLU A 99 8.40 3.67 -2.05
CA GLU A 99 9.78 3.47 -2.44
C GLU A 99 10.09 1.97 -2.36
N PHE A 100 10.09 1.29 -3.50
CA PHE A 100 10.30 -0.15 -3.57
C PHE A 100 11.78 -0.52 -3.38
N ASP A 101 12.65 0.28 -3.96
CA ASP A 101 14.09 0.29 -3.76
C ASP A 101 14.62 1.72 -3.91
N SER A 102 15.95 1.91 -3.84
CA SER A 102 16.60 3.23 -3.92
C SER A 102 16.39 3.95 -5.26
N THR A 103 15.81 3.29 -6.27
CA THR A 103 15.66 3.81 -7.63
C THR A 103 14.21 3.92 -8.09
N ASP A 104 13.28 3.19 -7.47
CA ASP A 104 11.92 3.00 -7.94
C ASP A 104 10.86 3.47 -6.93
N LEU A 105 10.10 4.49 -7.32
CA LEU A 105 8.85 4.88 -6.64
C LEU A 105 7.66 4.30 -7.40
N ILE A 106 6.78 3.60 -6.69
CA ILE A 106 5.70 2.81 -7.29
C ILE A 106 4.34 3.27 -6.79
N VAL A 107 3.38 3.38 -7.71
CA VAL A 107 1.96 3.48 -7.40
C VAL A 107 1.31 2.12 -7.58
N SER A 108 0.86 1.48 -6.50
CA SER A 108 0.19 0.19 -6.57
C SER A 108 -1.08 0.14 -5.74
N HIS A 109 -2.03 -0.66 -6.23
CA HIS A 109 -3.26 -0.99 -5.54
C HIS A 109 -3.07 -2.28 -4.74
N ARG A 110 -3.77 -2.39 -3.59
CA ARG A 110 -3.70 -3.57 -2.71
C ARG A 110 -4.03 -4.89 -3.40
N ALA A 111 -4.82 -4.84 -4.48
CA ALA A 111 -5.17 -6.03 -5.27
C ALA A 111 -3.99 -6.60 -6.08
N GLY A 112 -2.79 -6.04 -5.93
CA GLY A 112 -1.56 -6.60 -6.48
C GLY A 112 -1.13 -6.01 -7.82
N LYS A 113 -1.87 -5.02 -8.34
CA LYS A 113 -1.55 -4.37 -9.63
C LYS A 113 -0.78 -3.08 -9.44
N THR A 114 0.22 -2.90 -10.28
CA THR A 114 1.07 -1.70 -10.36
C THR A 114 0.56 -0.79 -11.46
N SER A 115 0.20 0.45 -11.09
CA SER A 115 -0.28 1.43 -12.06
C SER A 115 0.83 2.29 -12.64
N GLN A 116 1.89 2.56 -11.88
CA GLN A 116 2.98 3.40 -12.37
C GLN A 116 4.28 3.13 -11.63
N ILE A 117 5.39 3.14 -12.36
CA ILE A 117 6.75 3.14 -11.82
C ILE A 117 7.43 4.44 -12.26
N TYR A 118 7.91 5.20 -11.28
CA TYR A 118 8.76 6.38 -11.45
C TYR A 118 10.19 5.99 -11.11
N LYS A 119 11.11 6.22 -12.04
CA LYS A 119 12.54 5.92 -11.88
C LYS A 119 13.31 7.16 -11.47
N SER A 120 14.36 6.97 -10.68
CA SER A 120 15.27 8.04 -10.22
C SER A 120 15.99 8.78 -11.36
N ASP A 121 16.16 8.14 -12.52
CA ASP A 121 16.71 8.76 -13.74
C ASP A 121 15.70 9.65 -14.50
N GLY A 122 14.49 9.79 -13.97
CA GLY A 122 13.40 10.57 -14.57
C GLY A 122 12.57 9.80 -15.60
N ALA A 123 12.91 8.54 -15.89
CA ALA A 123 12.06 7.69 -16.70
C ALA A 123 10.76 7.36 -15.95
N VAL A 124 9.65 7.44 -16.65
CA VAL A 124 8.36 6.99 -16.16
C VAL A 124 8.00 5.80 -17.00
N ASN A 125 8.14 4.60 -16.45
CA ASN A 125 7.91 3.40 -17.23
C ASN A 125 6.40 3.24 -17.45
N PRO A 126 5.87 3.44 -18.67
CA PRO A 126 4.45 3.48 -18.93
C PRO A 126 3.95 2.13 -19.47
N PHE A 127 4.53 0.98 -19.06
CA PHE A 127 4.25 -0.40 -19.55
C PHE A 127 2.79 -0.89 -19.34
N LEU A 128 1.84 -0.06 -19.78
CA LEU A 128 0.40 -0.14 -19.66
C LEU A 128 -0.27 0.49 -20.89
N ARG A 129 0.43 0.63 -22.02
CA ARG A 129 -0.24 0.73 -23.32
C ARG A 129 -0.58 -0.69 -23.74
N ILE A 130 -1.89 -0.98 -23.82
CA ILE A 130 -2.38 -2.16 -24.52
C ILE A 130 -2.16 -1.89 -26.01
N ASP A 131 -0.96 -2.18 -26.51
CA ASP A 131 -0.77 -2.61 -27.89
C ASP A 131 -0.06 -3.97 -27.90
N SER A 132 -0.35 -4.73 -28.95
CA SER A 132 -0.62 -6.18 -28.91
C SER A 132 0.57 -7.12 -28.74
N THR A 133 1.69 -6.69 -28.13
CA THR A 133 2.87 -7.55 -27.96
C THR A 133 3.59 -7.40 -26.61
N SER A 134 3.12 -6.58 -25.68
CA SER A 134 3.75 -6.48 -24.35
C SER A 134 2.76 -6.52 -23.20
N SER A 135 3.19 -7.26 -22.17
CA SER A 135 2.46 -7.75 -21.00
C SER A 135 1.57 -6.68 -20.35
N GLY A 136 0.36 -7.06 -19.97
CA GLY A 136 -0.55 -6.20 -19.21
C GLY A 136 -0.01 -5.79 -17.83
N PRO A 137 -0.86 -5.17 -16.99
CA PRO A 137 -0.48 -4.61 -15.70
C PRO A 137 0.41 -5.50 -14.84
N ARG A 138 1.61 -4.99 -14.54
CA ARG A 138 2.65 -5.65 -13.75
C ARG A 138 2.16 -5.95 -12.33
N THR A 139 2.70 -7.04 -11.78
CA THR A 139 2.40 -7.53 -10.43
C THR A 139 3.65 -7.77 -9.59
N ASP A 140 4.82 -7.80 -10.23
CA ASP A 140 6.12 -8.05 -9.65
C ASP A 140 6.72 -6.81 -8.95
N PHE A 141 6.10 -5.64 -9.11
CA PHE A 141 6.54 -4.35 -8.57
C PHE A 141 5.45 -3.77 -7.67
N ASN A 142 5.31 -4.25 -6.45
CA ASN A 142 4.16 -3.90 -5.60
C ASN A 142 4.58 -3.36 -4.23
N SER A 143 4.29 -2.08 -3.96
CA SER A 143 4.57 -1.43 -2.67
C SER A 143 3.79 -2.00 -1.47
N TRP A 144 2.81 -2.88 -1.70
CA TRP A 144 2.14 -3.64 -0.64
C TRP A 144 2.97 -4.81 -0.09
N THR A 145 4.09 -5.17 -0.74
CA THR A 145 5.06 -6.13 -0.17
C THR A 145 6.02 -5.47 0.83
N ILE A 146 6.07 -4.14 0.85
CA ILE A 146 6.83 -3.37 1.83
C ILE A 146 6.18 -3.58 3.21
N PRO A 147 6.94 -4.01 4.24
CA PRO A 147 6.42 -4.21 5.58
C PRO A 147 5.78 -2.93 6.13
N ASP A 148 4.80 -3.10 7.01
CA ASP A 148 4.19 -1.96 7.67
C ASP A 148 5.19 -1.23 8.57
N GLY A 149 5.25 0.10 8.43
CA GLY A 149 6.11 0.98 9.20
C GLY A 149 5.32 1.81 10.22
N SER A 150 6.05 2.55 11.06
CA SER A 150 5.45 3.55 11.93
C SER A 150 4.71 4.63 11.11
N VAL A 151 3.64 5.18 11.67
CA VAL A 151 2.95 6.33 11.09
C VAL A 151 3.74 7.59 11.45
N LEU A 152 4.34 8.22 10.46
CA LEU A 152 5.08 9.48 10.60
C LEU A 152 4.15 10.70 10.52
N GLN A 153 3.15 10.64 9.64
CA GLN A 153 2.13 11.69 9.46
C GLN A 153 0.80 11.08 9.00
N GLY A 154 -0.31 11.77 9.29
CA GLY A 154 -1.65 11.30 8.92
C GLY A 154 -2.22 10.30 9.93
N SER A 155 -3.12 9.43 9.46
CA SER A 155 -3.86 8.49 10.30
C SER A 155 -4.11 7.17 9.59
N SER A 156 -3.77 6.06 10.25
CA SER A 156 -4.12 4.71 9.83
C SER A 156 -5.47 4.23 10.37
N ASN A 157 -6.20 5.10 11.11
CA ASN A 157 -7.52 4.78 11.65
C ASN A 157 -8.58 4.69 10.56
N ASN A 158 -9.65 3.94 10.85
CA ASN A 158 -10.81 3.77 9.97
C ASN A 158 -10.41 3.35 8.54
N CYS A 159 -9.34 2.57 8.45
CA CYS A 159 -8.83 2.07 7.21
C CYS A 159 -9.32 0.64 7.01
N PRO A 160 -10.35 0.41 6.17
CA PRO A 160 -10.89 -0.93 5.88
C PRO A 160 -9.95 -1.69 4.92
N VAL A 161 -8.65 -1.57 5.18
CA VAL A 161 -7.66 -2.42 4.54
C VAL A 161 -7.59 -3.63 5.44
N ASP A 162 -7.92 -4.78 4.88
CA ASP A 162 -7.73 -6.09 5.48
C ASP A 162 -6.32 -6.14 6.07
N LYS A 163 -6.19 -5.90 7.39
CA LYS A 163 -4.91 -6.02 8.08
C LYS A 163 -4.69 -7.51 8.25
N PRO A 164 -3.82 -8.17 7.46
CA PRO A 164 -3.71 -9.61 7.55
C PRO A 164 -3.41 -10.02 8.99
N ASP A 165 -3.95 -11.16 9.45
CA ASP A 165 -3.61 -11.74 10.76
C ASP A 165 -2.19 -12.33 10.66
N VAL A 166 -1.22 -11.44 10.41
CA VAL A 166 0.17 -11.74 10.11
C VAL A 166 1.04 -10.64 10.69
N LEU A 167 2.06 -11.05 11.43
CA LEU A 167 3.20 -10.24 11.83
C LEU A 167 4.31 -10.42 10.79
N GLN A 168 4.61 -9.37 10.04
CA GLN A 168 5.78 -9.37 9.15
C GLN A 168 7.03 -8.94 9.92
N ILE A 169 8.12 -9.67 9.74
CA ILE A 169 9.41 -9.46 10.41
C ILE A 169 10.46 -9.27 9.31
N GLY A 170 10.95 -8.03 9.18
CA GLY A 170 11.83 -7.66 8.06
C GLY A 170 11.17 -7.91 6.69
N ALA A 171 12.00 -8.05 5.65
CA ALA A 171 11.52 -8.20 4.29
C ALA A 171 11.00 -9.62 3.96
N ASN A 172 11.50 -10.64 4.67
CA ASN A 172 11.39 -12.03 4.21
C ASN A 172 10.59 -12.95 5.14
N TRP A 173 10.24 -12.50 6.35
CA TRP A 173 9.61 -13.36 7.35
C TRP A 173 8.21 -12.91 7.71
N LYS A 174 7.31 -13.89 7.89
CA LYS A 174 5.95 -13.70 8.39
C LYS A 174 5.62 -14.75 9.43
N VAL A 175 4.97 -14.32 10.51
CA VAL A 175 4.27 -15.20 11.46
C VAL A 175 2.79 -14.89 11.33
N GLY A 176 1.99 -15.83 10.89
CA GLY A 176 0.60 -15.56 10.55
C GLY A 176 -0.34 -16.69 10.88
N ALA A 177 -1.54 -16.34 11.33
CA ALA A 177 -2.63 -17.30 11.23
C ALA A 177 -2.78 -17.65 9.75
N ILE A 178 -3.03 -18.92 9.44
CA ILE A 178 -3.28 -19.44 8.10
C ILE A 178 -4.44 -20.44 8.15
N SER A 179 -5.09 -20.72 7.01
CA SER A 179 -6.35 -21.50 6.82
C SER A 179 -7.66 -20.72 6.94
N THR A 180 -8.65 -21.08 6.10
CA THR A 180 -10.02 -20.53 6.10
C THR A 180 -10.68 -20.54 7.47
N ASN A 181 -10.27 -21.45 8.37
CA ASN A 181 -10.80 -21.56 9.73
C ASN A 181 -9.87 -21.01 10.82
N LYS A 182 -8.72 -20.43 10.45
CA LYS A 182 -7.69 -19.90 11.37
C LYS A 182 -7.10 -20.95 12.34
N ASP A 183 -7.19 -22.23 11.99
CA ASP A 183 -6.74 -23.40 12.77
C ASP A 183 -5.23 -23.69 12.65
N HIS A 184 -4.49 -22.88 11.86
CA HIS A 184 -3.04 -23.00 11.73
C HIS A 184 -2.34 -21.66 12.06
N LEU A 185 -1.19 -21.72 12.72
CA LEU A 185 -0.23 -20.62 12.83
C LEU A 185 1.04 -21.02 12.08
N SER A 186 1.46 -20.20 11.12
CA SER A 186 2.61 -20.48 10.27
C SER A 186 3.73 -19.48 10.52
N VAL A 187 4.96 -19.99 10.69
CA VAL A 187 6.20 -19.21 10.65
C VAL A 187 6.83 -19.48 9.29
N ALA A 188 6.94 -18.46 8.45
CA ALA A 188 7.31 -18.62 7.05
C ALA A 188 8.35 -17.62 6.57
N SER A 189 9.24 -18.09 5.71
CA SER A 189 10.02 -17.26 4.80
C SER A 189 9.19 -16.94 3.55
N VAL A 190 9.71 -16.10 2.66
CA VAL A 190 9.04 -15.77 1.38
C VAL A 190 8.71 -17.03 0.56
N ASP A 191 9.56 -18.06 0.64
CA ASP A 191 9.50 -19.25 -0.20
C ASP A 191 8.69 -20.39 0.44
N TYR A 192 8.77 -20.55 1.76
CA TYR A 192 8.17 -21.69 2.46
C TYR A 192 7.68 -21.34 3.86
N ALA A 193 6.58 -21.97 4.26
CA ALA A 193 6.29 -22.15 5.68
C ALA A 193 7.34 -23.10 6.25
N VAL A 194 7.99 -22.71 7.33
CA VAL A 194 9.06 -23.49 7.99
C VAL A 194 8.49 -24.38 9.08
N ALA A 195 7.55 -23.82 9.86
CA ALA A 195 6.86 -24.51 10.93
C ALA A 195 5.40 -24.07 10.93
N ILE A 196 4.51 -25.04 11.09
CA ILE A 196 3.07 -24.80 11.11
C ILE A 196 2.50 -25.49 12.34
N TYR A 197 2.02 -24.69 13.26
CA TYR A 197 1.36 -25.11 14.49
C TYR A 197 -0.14 -25.22 14.23
N ARG A 198 -0.78 -26.27 14.73
CA ARG A 198 -2.20 -26.54 14.55
C ARG A 198 -2.93 -26.49 15.88
N GLU A 199 -4.21 -26.15 15.83
CA GLU A 199 -5.05 -26.08 17.03
C GLU A 199 -5.18 -27.44 17.76
N ASP A 200 -4.86 -28.54 17.08
CA ASP A 200 -4.82 -29.90 17.61
C ASP A 200 -3.45 -30.30 18.17
N ASP A 201 -2.59 -29.32 18.48
CA ASP A 201 -1.24 -29.46 19.03
C ASP A 201 -0.23 -30.18 18.11
N THR A 202 -0.59 -30.47 16.86
CA THR A 202 0.34 -31.04 15.89
C THR A 202 1.20 -29.96 15.21
N VAL A 203 2.41 -30.34 14.80
CA VAL A 203 3.33 -29.46 14.07
C VAL A 203 3.70 -30.09 12.73
N HIS A 204 3.51 -29.34 11.65
CA HIS A 204 4.04 -29.74 10.33
C HIS A 204 5.40 -29.11 10.06
N GLY A 205 6.21 -29.85 9.31
CA GLY A 205 7.47 -29.37 8.74
C GLY A 205 7.26 -28.49 7.50
N PRO A 206 8.36 -28.16 6.80
CA PRO A 206 8.32 -27.16 5.74
C PRO A 206 7.43 -27.52 4.55
N ARG A 207 6.62 -26.55 4.08
CA ARG A 207 5.73 -26.69 2.91
C ARG A 207 5.28 -25.32 2.36
N THR A 208 4.66 -25.30 1.18
CA THR A 208 4.35 -24.07 0.44
C THR A 208 2.91 -23.59 0.57
N ASP A 209 1.97 -24.47 0.88
CA ASP A 209 0.52 -24.22 0.87
C ASP A 209 -0.05 -23.64 2.18
N HIS A 210 0.75 -23.62 3.25
CA HIS A 210 0.47 -22.88 4.49
C HIS A 210 1.40 -21.66 4.63
N ASN A 211 1.77 -21.05 3.51
CA ASN A 211 2.60 -19.86 3.50
C ASN A 211 1.74 -18.57 3.57
N PRO A 212 1.85 -17.72 4.62
CA PRO A 212 1.12 -16.46 4.77
C PRO A 212 1.44 -15.41 3.67
N TRP A 213 2.46 -15.63 2.83
CA TRP A 213 2.74 -14.81 1.66
C TRP A 213 1.73 -15.01 0.51
N GLY A 214 1.11 -16.19 0.40
CA GLY A 214 0.17 -16.53 -0.68
C GLY A 214 -1.32 -16.36 -0.34
N ARG A 215 -1.64 -15.73 0.80
CA ARG A 215 -3.01 -15.66 1.33
C ARG A 215 -3.90 -14.66 0.59
N THR A 216 -5.16 -15.06 0.36
CA THR A 216 -6.19 -14.26 -0.32
C THR A 216 -7.51 -14.14 0.46
N ASP A 217 -7.61 -14.76 1.63
CA ASP A 217 -8.77 -14.60 2.52
C ASP A 217 -8.87 -13.15 3.02
N LYS A 218 -10.07 -12.72 3.39
CA LYS A 218 -10.38 -11.29 3.62
C LYS A 218 -10.93 -11.03 5.03
N SER A 219 -10.97 -12.03 5.91
CA SER A 219 -11.53 -11.93 7.26
C SER A 219 -10.44 -11.69 8.31
N PHE A 220 -9.77 -10.55 8.25
CA PHE A 220 -8.67 -10.24 9.16
C PHE A 220 -8.91 -9.02 10.03
N THR A 221 -8.41 -9.09 11.26
CA THR A 221 -8.43 -7.98 12.23
C THR A 221 -7.04 -7.35 12.41
N GLY A 222 -6.01 -8.02 11.91
CA GLY A 222 -4.62 -7.67 12.13
C GLY A 222 -4.11 -8.18 13.48
N PRO A 223 -2.79 -8.13 13.70
CA PRO A 223 -2.24 -8.43 15.01
C PRO A 223 -2.70 -7.39 16.05
N ILE A 224 -3.06 -7.86 17.24
CA ILE A 224 -3.39 -7.03 18.41
C ILE A 224 -2.21 -7.11 19.38
N PHE A 225 -1.69 -5.96 19.77
CA PHE A 225 -0.58 -5.84 20.71
C PHE A 225 -1.12 -5.51 22.10
N GLY A 226 -0.69 -6.28 23.10
CA GLY A 226 -1.04 -6.09 24.50
C GLY A 226 0.19 -6.17 25.40
N TYR A 227 0.01 -5.89 26.69
CA TYR A 227 1.09 -6.04 27.66
C TYR A 227 1.61 -7.49 27.66
N LYS A 228 2.90 -7.67 27.36
CA LYS A 228 3.59 -8.98 27.26
C LYS A 228 2.99 -9.98 26.25
N ALA A 229 2.18 -9.54 25.29
CA ALA A 229 1.54 -10.45 24.34
C ALA A 229 1.28 -9.84 22.96
N VAL A 230 1.29 -10.70 21.95
CA VAL A 230 0.80 -10.43 20.60
C VAL A 230 -0.24 -11.48 20.25
N GLN A 231 -1.41 -11.04 19.78
CA GLN A 231 -2.46 -11.91 19.27
C GLN A 231 -2.56 -11.78 17.75
N ILE A 232 -2.63 -12.92 17.06
CA ILE A 232 -2.66 -13.07 15.60
C ILE A 232 -3.82 -13.99 15.26
N GLY A 233 -4.98 -13.42 14.88
CA GLY A 233 -6.22 -14.20 14.74
C GLY A 233 -6.60 -14.89 16.06
N ALA A 234 -6.77 -16.21 16.02
CA ALA A 234 -7.06 -17.05 17.19
C ALA A 234 -5.82 -17.36 18.05
N TRP A 235 -4.62 -17.06 17.56
CA TRP A 235 -3.35 -17.45 18.17
C TRP A 235 -2.78 -16.34 19.05
N ARG A 236 -2.14 -16.69 20.16
CA ARG A 236 -1.49 -15.73 21.06
C ARG A 236 -0.07 -16.17 21.42
N ILE A 237 0.89 -15.29 21.16
CA ILE A 237 2.27 -15.41 21.62
C ILE A 237 2.40 -14.52 22.85
N ARG A 238 2.82 -15.07 23.99
CA ARG A 238 2.96 -14.31 25.24
C ARG A 238 4.24 -14.67 25.98
N GLN A 239 4.76 -13.72 26.74
CA GLN A 239 5.77 -14.02 27.76
C GLN A 239 5.14 -14.96 28.81
N ILE A 240 5.90 -15.98 29.21
CA ILE A 240 5.59 -16.82 30.36
C ILE A 240 6.68 -16.52 31.39
N ASP A 241 6.25 -16.25 32.64
CA ASP A 241 7.14 -15.96 33.76
C ASP A 241 7.81 -17.25 34.29
#